data_AF-A0A182EN51-F1
#
_entry.id   AF-A0A182EN51-F1
#
_cell.length_a   1.000
_cell.length_b   1.000
_cell.length_c   1.000
_cell.angle_alpha   90.00
_cell.angle_beta   90.00
_cell.angle_gamma   90.00
#
_symmetry.space_group_name_H-M   'P 1'
#
loop_
_entity.id
_entity.type
_entity.pdbx_description
1 polymer ?
#
loop_
_entity_poly.entity_id
_entity_poly.type
_entity_poly.pdbx_seq_one_letter_code
_entity_poly.pdbx_strand_id
1 'polypeptide(L)'
;GGSIDGDVEQKALMVTAWRMVSSHRHAAIFAHPVSDRDARGYSKTVKSRMDLSTLKKLLDGGNLSRMSDFKRNVLLMFANAVMFNSTGHDVNQYAKEMAVDTLSSLKMLQKDVLFVRGTTHMTRRSAAFAAEEAKFERSKFSSPRVNSEEPGKEKTFDNVSRETSETPKVPRGGRASKE
;
A
#
# COMPACT_ATOMS: atom_id res chain seq x y z
N GLY A 1 -10.28 -4.18 15.51
CA GLY A 1 -9.43 -3.11 14.96
C GLY A 1 -8.65 -3.67 13.79
N GLY A 2 -8.68 -3.02 12.64
CA GLY A 2 -7.84 -3.38 11.49
C GLY A 2 -6.39 -2.96 11.74
N SER A 3 -5.43 -3.71 11.17
CA SER A 3 -4.04 -3.27 11.13
C SER A 3 -3.91 -2.08 10.19
N ILE A 4 -3.14 -1.06 10.58
CA ILE A 4 -2.88 0.15 9.79
C ILE A 4 -2.41 -0.22 8.37
N ASP A 5 -1.57 -1.25 8.24
CA ASP A 5 -1.05 -1.72 6.95
C ASP A 5 -2.18 -2.25 6.04
N GLY A 6 -3.17 -2.93 6.62
CA GLY A 6 -4.32 -3.46 5.89
C GLY A 6 -5.23 -2.35 5.38
N ASP A 7 -5.40 -1.28 6.15
CA ASP A 7 -6.22 -0.13 5.76
C ASP A 7 -5.54 0.67 4.63
N VAL A 8 -4.21 0.84 4.69
CA VAL A 8 -3.43 1.47 3.61
C VAL A 8 -3.52 0.66 2.32
N GLU A 9 -3.42 -0.67 2.39
CA GLU A 9 -3.55 -1.54 1.22
C GLU A 9 -4.97 -1.48 0.62
N GLN A 10 -6.01 -1.54 1.45
CA GLN A 10 -7.39 -1.38 0.98
C GLN A 10 -7.60 -0.03 0.30
N LYS A 11 -7.07 1.06 0.88
CA LYS A 11 -7.14 2.39 0.28
C LYS A 11 -6.44 2.43 -1.08
N ALA A 12 -5.24 1.86 -1.19
CA ALA A 12 -4.51 1.79 -2.46
C ALA A 12 -5.30 1.01 -3.53
N LEU A 13 -5.91 -0.11 -3.17
CA LEU A 13 -6.73 -0.89 -4.10
C LEU A 13 -7.96 -0.11 -4.57
N MET A 14 -8.65 0.60 -3.68
CA MET A 14 -9.79 1.44 -4.04
C MET A 14 -9.36 2.62 -4.92
N VAL A 15 -8.18 3.20 -4.69
CA VAL A 15 -7.62 4.26 -5.57
C VAL A 15 -7.36 3.72 -6.97
N THR A 16 -6.77 2.53 -7.10
CA THR A 16 -6.57 1.87 -8.40
C THR A 16 -7.91 1.62 -9.09
N ALA A 17 -8.88 1.05 -8.37
CA ALA A 17 -10.22 0.81 -8.90
C ALA A 17 -10.90 2.11 -9.36
N TRP A 18 -10.82 3.18 -8.58
CA TRP A 18 -11.38 4.48 -8.96
C TRP A 18 -10.77 5.02 -10.25
N ARG A 19 -9.45 4.87 -10.44
CA ARG A 19 -8.76 5.28 -11.68
C ARG A 19 -9.31 4.52 -12.89
N MET A 20 -9.50 3.20 -12.76
CA MET A 20 -10.06 2.37 -13.85
C MET A 20 -11.46 2.83 -14.25
N VAL A 21 -12.34 3.12 -13.28
CA VAL A 21 -13.69 3.62 -13.57
C VAL A 21 -13.64 5.02 -14.19
N SER A 22 -12.76 5.89 -13.68
CA SER A 22 -12.64 7.28 -14.14
C SER A 22 -11.99 7.42 -15.51
N SER A 23 -11.21 6.42 -15.95
CA SER A 23 -10.59 6.39 -17.29
C SER A 23 -11.50 5.75 -18.35
N HIS A 24 -12.71 5.29 -17.99
CA HIS A 24 -13.61 4.69 -18.94
C HIS A 24 -14.07 5.70 -20.01
N ARG A 25 -14.28 5.24 -21.25
CA ARG A 25 -14.68 6.10 -22.40
C ARG A 25 -15.94 6.94 -22.15
N HIS A 26 -16.85 6.44 -21.30
CA HIS A 26 -18.10 7.10 -20.94
C HIS A 26 -18.09 7.77 -19.56
N ALA A 27 -16.94 7.82 -18.87
CA ALA A 27 -16.86 8.32 -17.49
C ALA A 27 -17.24 9.80 -17.34
N ALA A 28 -17.04 10.62 -18.39
CA ALA A 28 -17.24 12.06 -18.34
C ALA A 28 -18.65 12.47 -17.88
N ILE A 29 -19.69 11.74 -18.29
CA ILE A 29 -21.08 12.04 -17.90
C ILE A 29 -21.37 11.75 -16.42
N PHE A 30 -20.49 11.00 -15.75
CA PHE A 30 -20.58 10.66 -14.33
C PHE A 30 -19.57 11.46 -13.49
N ALA A 31 -18.86 12.42 -14.08
CA ALA A 31 -17.77 13.13 -13.42
C ALA A 31 -18.23 13.97 -12.22
N HIS A 32 -19.42 14.56 -12.31
CA HIS A 32 -19.92 15.54 -11.35
C HIS A 32 -21.37 15.26 -10.92
N PRO A 33 -21.82 15.80 -9.77
CA PRO A 33 -23.19 15.63 -9.31
C PRO A 33 -24.20 16.13 -10.34
N VAL A 34 -25.22 15.33 -10.64
CA VAL A 34 -26.31 15.70 -11.53
C VAL A 34 -27.22 16.71 -10.84
N SER A 35 -27.44 17.86 -11.49
CA SER A 35 -28.38 18.89 -11.06
C SER A 35 -29.71 18.79 -11.82
N ASP A 36 -30.74 19.48 -11.33
CA ASP A 36 -32.03 19.55 -12.03
C ASP A 36 -31.97 20.32 -13.36
N ARG A 37 -30.88 21.07 -13.60
CA ARG A 37 -30.60 21.70 -14.90
C ARG A 37 -30.12 20.68 -15.93
N ASP A 38 -29.32 19.71 -15.49
CA ASP A 38 -28.79 18.64 -16.34
C ASP A 38 -29.88 17.61 -16.64
N ALA A 39 -30.71 17.30 -15.64
CA ALA A 39 -31.80 16.34 -15.73
C ALA A 39 -33.03 16.83 -14.95
N ARG A 40 -34.05 17.31 -15.67
CA ARG A 40 -35.26 17.87 -15.06
C ARG A 40 -35.93 16.85 -14.13
N GLY A 41 -36.08 17.22 -12.85
CA GLY A 41 -36.73 16.39 -11.83
C GLY A 41 -35.83 15.36 -11.15
N TYR A 42 -34.54 15.31 -11.48
CA TYR A 42 -33.58 14.36 -10.91
C TYR A 42 -33.55 14.37 -9.39
N SER A 43 -33.53 15.56 -8.77
CA SER A 43 -33.49 15.75 -7.32
C SER A 43 -34.71 15.19 -6.60
N LYS A 44 -35.85 15.13 -7.28
CA LYS A 44 -37.10 14.57 -6.73
C LYS A 44 -37.13 13.06 -6.83
N THR A 45 -36.60 12.50 -7.92
CA THR A 45 -36.63 11.06 -8.21
C THR A 45 -35.48 10.31 -7.53
N VAL A 46 -34.25 10.81 -7.65
CA VAL A 46 -33.03 10.15 -7.12
C VAL A 46 -32.70 10.69 -5.73
N LYS A 47 -32.85 9.83 -4.72
CA LYS A 47 -32.65 10.20 -3.30
C LYS A 47 -31.21 10.09 -2.83
N SER A 48 -30.51 9.04 -3.26
CA SER A 48 -29.13 8.76 -2.87
C SER A 48 -28.21 9.06 -4.04
N ARG A 49 -27.71 10.30 -4.13
CA ARG A 49 -26.85 10.72 -5.23
C ARG A 49 -25.44 10.14 -5.09
N MET A 50 -24.81 9.91 -6.23
CA MET A 50 -23.40 9.54 -6.33
C MET A 50 -22.87 9.93 -7.70
N ASP A 51 -21.61 10.34 -7.75
CA ASP A 51 -20.84 10.69 -8.94
C ASP A 51 -19.36 10.42 -8.66
N LEU A 52 -18.51 10.44 -9.69
CA LEU A 52 -17.09 10.12 -9.56
C LEU A 52 -16.32 11.10 -8.67
N SER A 53 -16.65 12.39 -8.72
CA SER A 53 -16.01 13.40 -7.86
C SER A 53 -16.39 13.24 -6.39
N THR A 54 -17.66 12.94 -6.10
CA THR A 54 -18.13 12.64 -4.75
C THR A 54 -17.51 11.35 -4.23
N LEU A 55 -17.47 10.30 -5.05
CA LEU A 55 -16.83 9.04 -4.71
C LEU A 55 -15.34 9.23 -4.39
N LYS A 56 -14.64 10.07 -5.17
CA LYS A 56 -13.24 10.42 -4.92
C LYS A 56 -13.05 11.13 -3.58
N LYS A 57 -13.92 12.07 -3.25
CA LYS A 57 -13.90 12.77 -1.95
C LYS A 57 -14.11 11.81 -0.78
N LEU A 58 -15.06 10.87 -0.90
CA LEU A 58 -15.30 9.84 0.11
C LEU A 58 -14.07 8.93 0.29
N LEU A 59 -13.40 8.58 -0.80
CA LEU A 59 -12.19 7.77 -0.78
C LEU A 59 -11.02 8.52 -0.12
N ASP A 60 -10.80 9.77 -0.50
CA ASP A 60 -9.69 10.59 0.02
C ASP A 60 -9.87 10.89 1.50
N GLY A 61 -11.11 11.21 1.91
CA GLY A 61 -11.52 11.48 3.28
C GLY A 61 -11.57 10.25 4.19
N GLY A 62 -11.32 9.05 3.67
CA GLY A 62 -11.31 7.81 4.45
C GLY A 62 -12.70 7.33 4.88
N ASN A 63 -13.77 7.82 4.24
CA ASN A 63 -15.14 7.40 4.50
C ASN A 63 -15.49 6.05 3.84
N LEU A 64 -14.59 5.49 3.04
CA LEU A 64 -14.68 4.15 2.49
C LEU A 64 -13.63 3.27 3.18
N SER A 65 -14.08 2.27 3.93
CA SER A 65 -13.19 1.39 4.70
C SER A 65 -12.83 0.12 3.94
N ARG A 66 -13.71 -0.36 3.04
CA ARG A 66 -13.52 -1.61 2.31
C ARG A 66 -13.88 -1.46 0.84
N MET A 67 -13.30 -2.34 0.01
CA MET A 67 -13.65 -2.47 -1.40
C MET A 67 -15.17 -2.70 -1.64
N SER A 68 -15.88 -3.33 -0.69
CA SER A 68 -17.34 -3.47 -0.73
C SER A 68 -18.07 -2.13 -0.74
N ASP A 69 -17.57 -1.17 0.03
CA ASP A 69 -18.18 0.15 0.19
C ASP A 69 -17.95 0.98 -1.08
N PHE A 70 -16.74 0.91 -1.64
CA PHE A 70 -16.43 1.47 -2.95
C PHE A 70 -17.35 0.90 -4.04
N LYS A 71 -17.42 -0.43 -4.16
CA LYS A 71 -18.27 -1.12 -5.14
C LYS A 71 -19.74 -0.72 -5.00
N ARG A 72 -20.26 -0.63 -3.78
CA ARG A 72 -21.64 -0.22 -3.51
C ARG A 72 -21.91 1.20 -4.04
N ASN A 73 -21.01 2.15 -3.81
CA ASN A 73 -21.19 3.52 -4.28
C ASN A 73 -21.09 3.64 -5.82
N VAL A 74 -20.14 2.92 -6.45
CA VAL A 74 -20.06 2.89 -7.92
C VAL A 74 -21.32 2.30 -8.55
N LEU A 75 -21.83 1.19 -8.01
CA LEU A 75 -23.05 0.58 -8.52
C LEU A 75 -24.29 1.44 -8.27
N LEU A 76 -24.34 2.18 -7.15
CA LEU A 76 -25.39 3.17 -6.89
C LEU A 76 -25.42 4.26 -7.97
N MET A 77 -24.25 4.79 -8.34
CA MET A 77 -24.12 5.79 -9.41
C MET A 77 -24.73 5.28 -10.73
N PHE A 78 -24.37 4.06 -11.15
CA PHE A 78 -24.92 3.46 -12.37
C PHE A 78 -26.41 3.11 -12.24
N ALA A 79 -26.84 2.57 -11.11
CA ALA A 79 -28.24 2.22 -10.87
C ALA A 79 -29.15 3.45 -10.91
N ASN A 80 -28.72 4.58 -10.35
CA ASN A 80 -29.45 5.84 -10.43
C ASN A 80 -29.63 6.29 -11.89
N ALA A 81 -28.57 6.17 -12.70
CA ALA A 81 -28.63 6.52 -14.11
C ALA A 81 -29.56 5.60 -14.91
N VAL A 82 -29.53 4.28 -14.65
CA VAL A 82 -30.43 3.32 -15.29
C VAL A 82 -31.89 3.52 -14.87
N MET A 83 -32.13 3.83 -13.60
CA MET A 83 -33.48 4.05 -13.07
C MET A 83 -34.10 5.34 -13.60
N PHE A 84 -33.31 6.42 -13.66
CA PHE A 84 -33.82 7.73 -14.06
C PHE A 84 -34.02 7.86 -15.57
N ASN A 85 -33.10 7.29 -16.36
CA ASN A 85 -33.14 7.42 -17.82
C ASN A 85 -33.89 6.25 -18.46
N SER A 86 -34.68 6.51 -19.50
CA SER A 86 -35.40 5.47 -20.25
C SER A 86 -34.43 4.50 -20.95
N THR A 87 -34.91 3.31 -21.32
CA THR A 87 -34.08 2.26 -21.94
C THR A 87 -33.49 2.65 -23.29
N GLY A 88 -34.11 3.58 -24.01
CA GLY A 88 -33.61 4.12 -25.29
C GLY A 88 -32.63 5.29 -25.14
N HIS A 89 -32.40 5.80 -23.92
CA HIS A 89 -31.50 6.92 -23.69
C HIS A 89 -30.04 6.45 -23.59
N ASP A 90 -29.12 7.14 -24.26
CA ASP A 90 -27.69 6.74 -24.31
C ASP A 90 -27.06 6.58 -22.93
N VAL A 91 -27.34 7.51 -22.00
CA VAL A 91 -26.86 7.42 -20.60
C VAL A 91 -27.30 6.13 -19.91
N ASN A 92 -28.48 5.59 -20.21
CA ASN A 92 -28.94 4.30 -19.67
C ASN A 92 -28.05 3.16 -20.19
N GLN A 93 -27.75 3.16 -21.48
CA GLN A 93 -26.88 2.17 -22.12
C GLN A 93 -25.44 2.27 -21.60
N TYR A 94 -24.88 3.48 -21.55
CA TYR A 94 -23.55 3.73 -21.02
C TYR A 94 -23.40 3.30 -19.56
N ALA A 95 -24.41 3.55 -18.72
CA ALA A 95 -24.40 3.10 -17.33
C ALA A 95 -24.37 1.57 -17.20
N LYS A 96 -25.12 0.84 -18.04
CA LYS A 96 -25.13 -0.63 -18.06
C LYS A 96 -23.77 -1.18 -18.51
N GLU A 97 -23.22 -0.63 -19.59
CA GLU A 97 -21.91 -1.02 -20.11
C GLU A 97 -20.82 -0.78 -19.05
N MET A 98 -20.74 0.45 -18.52
CA MET A 98 -19.77 0.80 -17.49
C MET A 98 -19.90 -0.08 -16.24
N ALA A 99 -21.12 -0.47 -15.85
CA ALA A 99 -21.32 -1.37 -14.72
C ALA A 99 -20.72 -2.76 -14.98
N VAL A 100 -20.92 -3.32 -16.18
CA VAL A 100 -20.36 -4.62 -16.56
C VAL A 100 -18.84 -4.57 -16.59
N ASP A 101 -18.27 -3.56 -17.23
CA ASP A 101 -16.81 -3.41 -17.38
C ASP A 101 -16.14 -3.14 -16.04
N THR A 102 -16.77 -2.33 -15.19
CA THR A 102 -16.30 -2.08 -13.82
C THR A 102 -16.30 -3.38 -13.01
N LEU A 103 -17.39 -4.16 -13.05
CA LEU A 103 -17.46 -5.41 -12.29
C LEU A 103 -16.42 -6.43 -12.75
N SER A 104 -16.17 -6.52 -14.05
CA SER A 104 -15.13 -7.37 -14.62
C SER A 104 -13.75 -6.92 -14.19
N SER A 105 -13.48 -5.62 -14.28
CA SER A 105 -12.23 -4.98 -13.83
C SER A 105 -11.95 -5.21 -12.34
N LEU A 106 -12.95 -5.03 -11.48
CA LEU A 106 -12.81 -5.27 -10.04
C LEU A 106 -12.54 -6.74 -9.71
N LYS A 107 -13.19 -7.67 -10.43
CA LYS A 107 -12.92 -9.11 -10.29
C LYS A 107 -11.48 -9.46 -10.69
N MET A 108 -10.97 -8.86 -11.77
CA MET A 108 -9.59 -9.06 -12.21
C MET A 108 -8.59 -8.48 -11.20
N LEU A 109 -8.82 -7.25 -10.74
CA LEU A 109 -7.99 -6.63 -9.70
C LEU A 109 -7.92 -7.49 -8.43
N GLN A 110 -9.05 -8.06 -8.01
CA GLN A 110 -9.08 -8.96 -6.85
C GLN A 110 -8.27 -10.25 -7.09
N LYS A 111 -8.34 -10.83 -8.29
CA LYS A 111 -7.54 -12.01 -8.66
C LYS A 111 -6.04 -11.69 -8.66
N ASP A 112 -5.65 -10.55 -9.20
CA ASP A 112 -4.24 -10.14 -9.28
C ASP A 112 -3.66 -9.95 -7.87
N VAL A 113 -4.42 -9.33 -6.97
CA VAL A 113 -4.03 -9.20 -5.55
C VAL A 113 -3.83 -10.57 -4.88
N LEU A 114 -4.74 -11.52 -5.12
CA LEU A 114 -4.63 -12.87 -4.58
C LEU A 114 -3.44 -13.62 -5.16
N PHE A 115 -3.17 -13.47 -6.45
CA PHE A 115 -2.05 -14.10 -7.14
C PHE A 115 -0.71 -13.57 -6.60
N VAL A 116 -0.55 -12.24 -6.52
CA VAL A 116 0.68 -11.60 -5.98
C VAL A 116 0.92 -12.00 -4.53
N ARG A 117 -0.12 -12.05 -3.69
CA ARG A 117 0.02 -12.55 -2.32
C ARG A 117 0.45 -14.01 -2.29
N GLY A 118 -0.13 -14.86 -3.13
CA GLY A 118 0.22 -16.27 -3.25
C GLY A 118 1.68 -16.51 -3.67
N THR A 119 2.17 -15.79 -4.68
CA THR A 119 3.56 -15.90 -5.15
C THR A 119 4.54 -15.33 -4.13
N THR A 120 4.22 -14.19 -3.50
CA THR A 120 5.07 -13.59 -2.45
C THR A 120 5.26 -14.55 -1.27
N HIS A 121 4.21 -15.27 -0.87
CA HIS A 121 4.31 -16.30 0.18
C HIS A 121 5.19 -17.48 -0.23
N MET A 122 5.14 -17.92 -1.50
CA MET A 122 5.99 -19.00 -2.00
C MET A 122 7.46 -18.59 -2.08
N THR A 123 7.76 -17.41 -2.63
CA THR A 123 9.14 -16.90 -2.74
C THR A 123 9.77 -16.65 -1.36
N ARG A 124 9.00 -16.17 -0.38
CA ARG A 124 9.49 -15.97 0.99
C ARG A 124 9.85 -17.32 1.66
N ARG A 125 9.09 -18.38 1.40
CA ARG A 125 9.38 -19.73 1.91
C ARG A 125 10.65 -20.31 1.29
N SER A 126 10.83 -20.19 -0.02
CA SER A 126 12.05 -20.67 -0.69
C SER A 126 13.29 -19.87 -0.30
N ALA A 127 13.18 -18.54 -0.17
CA ALA A 127 14.28 -17.71 0.34
C ALA A 127 14.62 -18.02 1.81
N ALA A 128 13.63 -18.27 2.66
CA ALA A 128 13.85 -18.68 4.05
C ALA A 128 14.56 -20.04 4.14
N PHE A 129 14.17 -21.00 3.29
CA PHE A 129 14.82 -22.31 3.22
C PHE A 129 16.28 -22.20 2.77
N ALA A 130 16.55 -21.45 1.70
CA ALA A 130 17.91 -21.21 1.21
C ALA A 130 18.79 -20.45 2.23
N ALA A 131 18.21 -19.49 2.96
CA ALA A 131 18.92 -18.79 4.03
C ALA A 131 19.27 -19.72 5.20
N GLU A 132 18.42 -20.68 5.52
CA GLU A 132 18.67 -21.64 6.60
C GLU A 132 19.71 -22.69 6.20
N GLU A 133 19.68 -23.15 4.95
CA GLU A 133 20.72 -24.00 4.35
C GLU A 133 22.09 -23.30 4.35
N ALA A 134 22.14 -22.02 3.97
CA ALA A 134 23.38 -21.24 3.99
C ALA A 134 23.94 -21.04 5.40
N LYS A 135 23.09 -20.87 6.43
CA LYS A 135 23.52 -20.82 7.84
C LYS A 135 24.05 -22.17 8.32
N PHE A 136 23.39 -23.26 7.93
CA PHE A 136 23.80 -24.61 8.28
C PHE A 136 25.17 -24.96 7.68
N GLU A 137 25.38 -24.67 6.40
CA GLU A 137 26.68 -24.86 5.74
C GLU A 137 27.79 -23.99 6.33
N ARG A 138 27.47 -22.74 6.70
CA ARG A 138 28.43 -21.86 7.40
C ARG A 138 28.79 -22.37 8.80
N SER A 139 27.89 -23.11 9.45
CA SER A 139 28.16 -23.75 10.76
C SER A 139 29.03 -25.00 10.65
N LYS A 140 28.96 -25.75 9.54
CA LYS A 140 29.81 -26.94 9.29
C LYS A 140 31.30 -26.62 9.16
N PHE A 141 31.65 -25.46 8.61
CA PHE A 141 33.04 -25.09 8.36
C PHE A 141 33.68 -24.23 9.47
N SER A 142 32.90 -23.77 10.44
CA SER A 142 33.41 -23.02 11.59
C SER A 142 33.91 -23.96 12.70
N SER A 143 35.05 -24.60 12.47
CA SER A 143 35.77 -25.30 13.56
C SER A 143 36.55 -24.30 14.46
N PRO A 144 36.79 -24.64 15.74
CA PRO A 144 37.38 -23.71 16.70
C PRO A 144 38.85 -23.44 16.37
N ARG A 145 39.27 -22.18 16.52
CA ARG A 145 40.67 -21.77 16.46
C ARG A 145 41.44 -22.50 17.57
N VAL A 146 42.29 -23.46 17.20
CA VAL A 146 43.21 -24.12 18.13
C VAL A 146 44.23 -23.07 18.60
N ASN A 147 44.27 -22.80 19.91
CA ASN A 147 45.36 -22.10 20.55
C ASN A 147 46.62 -22.96 20.45
N SER A 148 47.57 -22.56 19.61
CA SER A 148 48.94 -23.08 19.67
C SER A 148 49.74 -22.20 20.64
N GLU A 149 50.06 -22.78 21.80
CA GLU A 149 51.05 -22.26 22.75
C GLU A 149 52.44 -22.21 22.08
N GLU A 150 53.12 -21.06 22.17
CA GLU A 150 54.56 -20.95 21.88
C GLU A 150 55.38 -21.26 23.15
N PRO A 151 56.41 -22.13 23.09
CA PRO A 151 57.44 -22.23 24.12
C PRO A 151 58.64 -21.35 23.76
N GLY A 152 59.03 -20.47 24.69
CA GLY A 152 59.97 -19.37 24.44
C GLY A 152 61.48 -19.64 24.60
N LYS A 153 62.20 -18.49 24.66
CA LYS A 153 63.64 -18.16 24.80
C LYS A 153 64.21 -17.67 23.45
N GLU A 154 64.82 -16.49 23.34
CA GLU A 154 65.90 -15.96 24.19
C GLU A 154 66.01 -14.43 24.12
N LYS A 155 66.63 -13.85 25.15
CA LYS A 155 66.80 -12.41 25.43
C LYS A 155 67.81 -11.77 24.47
N THR A 156 67.54 -10.55 24.04
CA THR A 156 68.56 -9.49 23.95
C THR A 156 67.95 -8.16 24.34
N PHE A 157 68.66 -7.48 25.24
CA PHE A 157 68.43 -6.13 25.71
C PHE A 157 68.59 -5.15 24.54
N ASP A 158 67.77 -4.10 24.49
CA ASP A 158 68.28 -2.75 24.67
C ASP A 158 67.17 -1.79 25.12
N ASN A 159 67.58 -0.96 26.07
CA ASN A 159 66.78 -0.03 26.84
C ASN A 159 66.86 1.37 26.19
N VAL A 160 65.98 2.28 26.64
CA VAL A 160 66.16 3.75 26.80
C VAL A 160 65.07 4.62 26.14
N SER A 161 64.24 5.17 27.05
CA SER A 161 63.60 6.50 27.06
C SER A 161 62.39 6.74 26.12
N ARG A 162 61.31 7.43 26.51
CA ARG A 162 61.07 8.40 27.59
C ARG A 162 59.54 8.65 27.69
N GLU A 163 59.04 8.90 28.91
CA GLU A 163 58.07 9.95 29.35
C GLU A 163 57.00 10.47 28.36
N THR A 164 55.71 10.70 28.67
CA THR A 164 55.01 11.09 29.92
C THR A 164 53.48 11.08 29.73
N SER A 165 52.78 11.02 30.87
CA SER A 165 51.52 11.69 31.25
C SER A 165 50.16 11.21 30.70
N GLU A 166 49.48 10.44 31.55
CA GLU A 166 48.22 10.76 32.27
C GLU A 166 46.98 11.32 31.53
N THR A 167 45.86 10.66 31.87
CA THR A 167 44.42 10.87 31.58
C THR A 167 43.85 12.07 32.40
N PRO A 168 42.53 12.45 32.47
CA PRO A 168 41.28 11.76 32.05
C PRO A 168 40.06 12.62 31.57
N LYS A 169 39.01 11.89 31.14
CA LYS A 169 37.52 12.12 31.17
C LYS A 169 36.87 13.53 31.20
N VAL A 170 36.05 13.78 30.16
CA VAL A 170 34.63 14.28 30.04
C VAL A 170 33.99 15.02 31.24
N PRO A 171 33.22 16.14 31.06
CA PRO A 171 31.75 16.03 30.94
C PRO A 171 30.98 17.10 30.10
N ARG A 172 29.71 16.74 29.87
CA ARG A 172 28.50 17.46 29.38
C ARG A 172 28.40 18.98 29.66
N GLY A 173 27.66 19.66 28.76
CA GLY A 173 26.75 20.76 29.12
C GLY A 173 26.70 21.91 28.11
N GLY A 174 25.51 22.20 27.55
CA GLY A 174 25.33 23.36 26.68
C GLY A 174 23.90 23.54 26.19
N ARG A 175 23.06 24.15 27.02
CA ARG A 175 21.72 24.67 26.74
C ARG A 175 21.86 26.13 26.31
N ALA A 176 21.21 26.57 25.23
CA ALA A 176 20.82 27.98 25.06
C ALA A 176 19.71 28.14 24.01
N SER A 177 18.65 28.82 24.44
CA SER A 177 17.57 29.41 23.66
C SER A 177 18.03 30.61 22.84
N LYS A 178 17.27 30.98 21.80
CA LYS A 178 16.88 32.37 21.42
C LYS A 178 15.88 32.27 20.24
N GLU A 179 14.66 32.72 20.49
CA GLU A 179 14.02 33.94 19.91
C GLU A 179 13.46 33.71 18.50
#